data_AF-A7RTK5-F1
#
_entry.id   AF-A7RTK5-F1
#
_cell.length_a   1.000
_cell.length_b   1.000
_cell.length_c   1.000
_cell.angle_alpha   90.00
_cell.angle_beta   90.00
_cell.angle_gamma   90.00
#
_symmetry.space_group_name_H-M   'P 1'
#
loop_
_entity.id
_entity.type
_entity.pdbx_description
1 polymer ?
#
loop_
_entity_poly.entity_id
_entity_poly.type
_entity_poly.pdbx_seq_one_letter_code
_entity_poly.pdbx_strand_id
1 'polypeptide(L)' 'MFSSYKSKSGDFRRLFKDLPDSEQLIVDYSCALQRDILVHGRLYISQNWLCFYANIFGWETFVSTR' A
#
# COMPACT_ATOMS: atom_id res chain seq x y z
N MET A 1 -5.95 -19.46 -4.38
CA MET A 1 -6.54 -18.10 -4.22
C MET A 1 -6.42 -17.54 -2.80
N PHE A 2 -6.57 -18.32 -1.71
CA PHE A 2 -6.45 -17.80 -0.33
C PHE A 2 -5.02 -17.48 0.18
N SER A 3 -3.98 -18.00 -0.46
CA SER A 3 -2.59 -17.82 0.01
C SER A 3 -2.06 -16.38 -0.17
N SER A 4 -2.51 -15.68 -1.21
CA SER A 4 -1.99 -14.33 -1.53
C SER A 4 -2.48 -13.25 -0.56
N TYR A 5 -3.71 -13.35 -0.03
CA TYR A 5 -4.26 -12.34 0.87
C TYR A 5 -3.52 -12.26 2.22
N LYS A 6 -3.23 -13.41 2.86
CA LYS A 6 -2.47 -13.42 4.13
C LYS A 6 -1.08 -12.84 3.99
N SER A 7 -0.38 -13.13 2.88
CA SER A 7 0.92 -12.53 2.59
C SER A 7 0.82 -11.01 2.46
N LYS A 8 -0.17 -10.52 1.71
CA LYS A 8 -0.36 -9.10 1.45
C LYS A 8 -0.75 -8.28 2.67
N SER A 9 -1.57 -8.83 3.59
CA SER A 9 -1.87 -8.16 4.86
C SER A 9 -0.62 -8.02 5.73
N GLY A 10 0.26 -9.03 5.72
CA GLY A 10 1.56 -8.96 6.39
C GLY A 10 2.46 -7.89 5.78
N ASP A 11 2.54 -7.83 4.45
CA ASP A 11 3.31 -6.81 3.73
C ASP A 11 2.77 -5.40 4.00
N PHE A 12 1.45 -5.22 3.97
CA PHE A 12 0.80 -3.96 4.32
C PHE A 12 1.20 -3.48 5.72
N ARG A 13 1.16 -4.35 6.73
CA ARG A 13 1.55 -3.99 8.10
C ARG A 13 3.05 -3.68 8.21
N ARG A 14 3.89 -4.34 7.42
CA ARG A 14 5.34 -4.06 7.38
C ARG A 14 5.66 -2.72 6.71
N LEU A 15 4.90 -2.35 5.68
CA LEU A 15 5.05 -1.09 4.95
C LEU A 15 4.50 0.11 5.73
N PHE A 16 3.32 -0.02 6.33
CA PHE A 16 2.60 1.07 6.99
C PHE A 16 2.52 0.85 8.51
N LYS A 17 3.67 0.88 9.18
CA LYS A 17 3.78 0.62 10.62
C LYS A 17 3.14 1.71 11.50
N ASP A 18 2.97 2.90 10.94
CA ASP A 18 2.42 4.06 11.67
C ASP A 18 0.88 4.07 11.69
N LEU A 19 0.24 3.15 10.96
CA LEU A 19 -1.22 3.01 10.99
C LEU A 19 -1.68 2.30 12.28
N PRO A 20 -2.88 2.64 12.80
CA PRO A 20 -3.45 1.96 13.96
C PRO A 20 -3.51 0.44 13.78
N ASP A 21 -3.30 -0.31 14.86
CA ASP A 21 -3.37 -1.78 14.84
C ASP A 21 -4.73 -2.31 14.41
N SER A 22 -5.79 -1.52 14.61
CA SER A 22 -7.16 -1.81 14.17
C SER A 22 -7.33 -1.80 12.65
N GLU A 23 -6.45 -1.13 11.89
CA GLU A 23 -6.57 -1.05 10.44
C GLU A 23 -6.30 -2.41 9.79
N GLN A 24 -7.25 -2.87 8.98
CA GLN A 24 -7.11 -4.11 8.23
C GLN A 24 -7.10 -3.81 6.74
N LEU A 25 -6.16 -4.42 6.03
CA LEU A 25 -6.14 -4.39 4.56
C LEU A 25 -7.41 -5.05 4.03
N ILE A 26 -8.19 -4.29 3.28
CA ILE A 26 -9.38 -4.79 2.58
C ILE A 26 -8.95 -5.34 1.22
N VAL A 27 -8.22 -4.53 0.45
CA VAL A 27 -7.81 -4.86 -0.91
C VAL A 27 -6.58 -4.06 -1.33
N ASP A 28 -5.86 -4.57 -2.32
CA ASP A 28 -4.78 -3.87 -3.00
C ASP A 28 -4.99 -3.87 -4.52
N TYR A 29 -4.53 -2.79 -5.17
CA TYR A 29 -4.55 -2.64 -6.62
C TYR A 29 -3.18 -2.20 -7.13
N SER A 30 -2.75 -2.76 -8.26
CA SER A 30 -1.64 -2.20 -9.03
C SER A 30 -2.09 -0.88 -9.65
N CYS A 31 -1.33 0.19 -9.44
CA CYS A 31 -1.65 1.50 -10.01
C CYS A 31 -0.37 2.31 -10.25
N ALA A 32 -0.53 3.54 -10.76
CA ALA A 32 0.53 4.50 -10.84
C ALA A 32 0.07 5.83 -10.25
N LEU A 33 0.93 6.46 -9.46
CA LEU A 33 0.71 7.81 -8.95
C LEU A 33 1.23 8.80 -9.98
N GLN A 34 0.35 9.67 -10.48
CA GLN A 34 0.74 10.75 -11.38
C GLN A 34 1.44 11.87 -10.59
N ARG A 35 2.71 12.12 -10.90
CA ARG A 35 3.47 13.32 -10.50
C ARG A 35 4.03 13.97 -11.78
N ASP A 36 5.28 14.44 -11.76
CA ASP A 36 6.01 14.84 -12.97
C ASP A 36 6.17 13.67 -13.95
N ILE A 37 6.25 12.45 -13.39
CA ILE A 37 6.20 11.18 -14.11
C ILE A 37 5.20 10.23 -13.45
N LEU A 38 4.81 9.16 -14.16
CA LEU A 38 4.03 8.06 -13.59
C LEU A 38 4.90 7.20 -12.67
N VAL A 39 4.61 7.24 -11.38
CA VAL A 39 5.27 6.42 -10.36
C VAL A 39 4.47 5.12 -10.22
N HIS A 40 4.94 4.03 -10.83
CA HIS A 40 4.30 2.72 -10.72
C HIS A 40 4.43 2.13 -9.31
N GLY A 41 3.32 1.68 -8.74
CA GLY A 41 3.28 1.13 -7.39
C GLY A 41 2.00 0.34 -7.12
N ARG A 42 1.67 0.23 -5.82
CA ARG A 42 0.45 -0.41 -5.33
C ARG A 42 -0.30 0.53 -4.41
N LEU A 43 -1.61 0.59 -4.61
CA LEU A 43 -2.56 1.18 -3.69
C LEU A 43 -3.12 0.09 -2.78
N TYR A 44 -3.08 0.34 -1.48
CA TYR A 44 -3.61 -0.48 -0.41
C TYR A 44 -4.80 0.27 0.19
N ILE A 45 -5.95 -0.39 0.25
CA ILE A 45 -7.17 0.18 0.80
C ILE A 45 -7.46 -0.57 2.10
N SER A 46 -7.47 0.18 3.21
CA SER A 46 -7.92 -0.30 4.51
C SER A 46 -9.28 0.31 4.84
N GLN A 47 -9.79 0.01 6.04
CA GLN A 47 -11.12 0.46 6.46
C GLN A 47 -11.22 1.98 6.58
N ASN A 48 -10.15 2.65 7.02
CA ASN A 48 -10.14 4.11 7.16
C ASN A 48 -9.01 4.80 6.39
N TRP A 49 -8.18 4.06 5.64
CA TRP A 49 -7.03 4.65 4.96
C TRP A 49 -6.85 4.15 3.53
N LEU A 50 -6.35 5.05 2.70
CA LEU A 50 -5.82 4.78 1.36
C LEU A 50 -4.31 5.00 1.41
N CYS A 51 -3.56 3.94 1.14
CA CYS A 51 -2.11 3.94 1.28
C CYS A 51 -1.45 3.51 -0.02
N PHE A 52 -0.61 4.33 -0.62
CA PHE A 52 0.16 4.01 -1.81
C PHE A 52 1.63 3.76 -1.45
N TYR A 53 2.19 2.70 -2.01
CA TYR A 53 3.61 2.38 -1.94
C TYR A 53 4.19 2.13 -3.33
N ALA A 54 5.36 2.70 -3.60
CA ALA A 54 6.16 2.39 -4.76
C ALA A 54 7.64 2.28 -4.36
N ASN A 55 8.37 1.41 -5.03
CA ASN A 55 9.82 1.32 -4.93
C ASN A 55 10.38 1.26 -6.34
N ILE A 56 10.97 2.38 -6.77
CA ILE A 56 11.58 2.50 -8.09
C ILE A 56 13.08 2.68 -7.86
N PHE A 57 13.89 1.71 -8.28
CA PHE A 57 15.35 1.74 -8.11
C PHE A 57 15.83 2.03 -6.68
N GLY A 58 15.12 1.52 -5.65
CA GLY A 58 15.45 1.74 -4.25
C GLY A 58 14.87 3.02 -3.65
N TRP A 59 14.24 3.88 -4.46
CA TRP A 59 13.54 5.07 -4.00
C TRP A 59 12.14 4.70 -3.57
N GLU A 60 11.93 4.63 -2.27
CA GLU A 60 10.63 4.33 -1.69
C GLU A 60 9.76 5.58 -1.63
N THR A 61 8.52 5.46 -2.12
CA THR A 61 7.49 6.49 -2.02
C THR A 61 6.33 5.94 -1.23
N PHE A 62 5.97 6.63 -0.16
CA PHE A 62 4.81 6.34 0.67
C PHE A 62 3.84 7.53 0.61
N VAL A 63 2.56 7.24 0.43
CA VAL A 63 1.48 8.22 0.58
C VAL A 63 0.38 7.56 1.36
N SER A 64 -0.10 8.19 2.43
CA SER A 64 -1.28 7.74 3.16
C SER A 64 -2.26 8.90 3.31
N THR A 65 -3.53 8.64 3.02
CA THR A 65 -4.63 9.56 3.28
C THR A 65 -5.75 8.82 3.97
N ARG A 66 -6.47 9.54 4.82
CA ARG A 66 -7.70 9.08 5.46
C ARG A 66 -8.89 9.40 4.56
#